data_AF-A0A9D6LTT3-F1
#
_entry.id   AF-A0A9D6LTT3-F1
#
_cell.length_a   1.000
_cell.length_b   1.000
_cell.length_c   1.000
_cell.angle_alpha   90.00
_cell.angle_beta   90.00
_cell.angle_gamma   90.00
#
_symmetry.space_group_name_H-M   'P 1'
#
loop_
_entity.id
_entity.type
_entity.pdbx_description
1 polymer ?
#
loop_
_entity_poly.entity_id
_entity_poly.type
_entity_poly.pdbx_seq_one_letter_code
_entity_poly.pdbx_strand_id
1 'polypeptide(L)'
;MSLAWIVHEVQGASWRRRNKRTVRAEMQSLDGNEIAVLREFLLQGQNTLQMPIDDPVVAGLLSRGILEQVGQLGHQSRIGIMMSVTISSTVRDMVTPRFVGWSEGGPTREQLKEDLENRPDFFRTHGSI
;
A
#
# COMPACT_ATOMS: atom_id res chain seq x y z
N MET A 1 -9.65 16.04 35.37
CA MET A 1 -9.04 15.36 34.22
C MET A 1 -8.37 14.10 34.71
N SER A 2 -8.99 12.93 34.50
CA SER A 2 -8.53 11.67 35.06
C SER A 2 -7.19 11.24 34.47
N LEU A 3 -6.26 10.79 35.32
CA LEU A 3 -4.95 10.26 34.92
C LEU A 3 -5.05 9.16 33.85
N ALA A 4 -6.14 8.39 33.83
CA ALA A 4 -6.44 7.38 32.81
C ALA A 4 -6.55 7.96 31.38
N TRP A 5 -7.07 9.18 31.22
CA TRP A 5 -7.18 9.83 29.91
C TRP A 5 -5.81 10.24 29.36
N ILE A 6 -4.96 10.77 30.23
CA ILE A 6 -3.61 11.23 29.87
C ILE A 6 -2.71 10.04 29.50
N VAL A 7 -2.83 8.90 30.21
CA VAL A 7 -2.05 7.69 29.90
C VAL A 7 -2.44 7.10 28.54
N HIS A 8 -3.72 7.07 28.17
CA HIS A 8 -4.17 6.59 26.86
C HIS A 8 -3.66 7.48 25.71
N GLU A 9 -3.70 8.80 25.88
CA GLU A 9 -3.24 9.79 24.89
C GLU A 9 -1.71 9.74 24.68
N VAL A 10 -0.94 9.65 25.78
CA VAL A 10 0.53 9.64 25.76
C VAL A 10 1.09 8.30 25.27
N GLN A 11 0.44 7.17 25.60
CA GLN A 11 0.81 5.87 25.06
C GLN A 11 0.56 5.79 23.54
N GLY A 12 -0.58 6.30 23.06
CA GLY A 12 -0.90 6.37 21.64
C GLY A 12 0.08 7.23 20.83
N ALA A 13 0.56 8.34 21.37
CA ALA A 13 1.54 9.20 20.70
C ALA A 13 2.94 8.56 20.59
N SER A 14 3.40 7.85 21.64
CA SER A 14 4.70 7.16 21.63
C SER A 14 4.70 5.90 20.76
N TRP A 15 3.59 5.15 20.77
CA TRP A 15 3.33 4.03 19.86
C TRP A 15 3.29 4.49 18.41
N ARG A 16 2.55 5.57 18.09
CA ARG A 16 2.52 6.19 16.74
C ARG A 16 3.91 6.63 16.26
N ARG A 17 4.76 7.19 17.12
CA ARG A 17 6.12 7.63 16.75
C ARG A 17 7.09 6.47 16.52
N ARG A 18 7.03 5.41 17.34
CA ARG A 18 7.78 4.17 17.08
C ARG A 18 7.31 3.52 15.79
N ASN A 19 5.99 3.42 15.57
CA ASN A 19 5.41 2.89 14.33
C ASN A 19 5.94 3.62 13.10
N LYS A 20 5.99 4.96 13.08
CA LYS A 20 6.45 5.72 11.90
C LYS A 20 7.88 5.40 11.46
N ARG A 21 8.81 5.23 12.41
CA ARG A 21 10.19 4.84 12.09
C ARG A 21 10.24 3.38 11.62
N THR A 22 9.44 2.52 12.22
CA THR A 22 9.32 1.11 11.81
C THR A 22 8.78 1.00 10.39
N VAL A 23 7.66 1.65 10.04
CA VAL A 23 7.08 1.57 8.67
C VAL A 23 8.06 2.04 7.60
N ARG A 24 8.83 3.11 7.86
CA ARG A 24 9.87 3.55 6.92
C ARG A 24 11.02 2.55 6.76
N ALA A 25 11.36 1.78 7.79
CA ALA A 25 12.34 0.70 7.70
C ALA A 25 11.77 -0.50 6.93
N GLU A 26 10.51 -0.86 7.16
CA GLU A 26 9.80 -1.94 6.43
C GLU A 26 9.79 -1.71 4.91
N MET A 27 9.74 -0.46 4.45
CA MET A 27 9.84 -0.12 3.03
C MET A 27 11.13 -0.64 2.37
N GLN A 28 12.21 -0.84 3.12
CA GLN A 28 13.49 -1.32 2.60
C GLN A 28 13.56 -2.83 2.46
N SER A 29 12.64 -3.56 3.10
CA SER A 29 12.57 -5.02 3.10
C SER A 29 11.44 -5.58 2.24
N LEU A 30 10.79 -4.74 1.42
CA LEU A 30 9.71 -5.19 0.54
C LEU A 30 10.22 -6.15 -0.52
N ASP A 31 9.47 -7.22 -0.72
CA ASP A 31 9.72 -8.14 -1.82
C ASP A 31 9.12 -7.64 -3.16
N GLY A 32 9.36 -8.40 -4.23
CA GLY A 32 8.90 -8.03 -5.57
C GLY A 32 7.37 -7.95 -5.70
N ASN A 33 6.61 -8.78 -4.99
CA ASN A 33 5.15 -8.78 -5.05
C ASN A 33 4.58 -7.55 -4.34
N GLU A 34 5.17 -7.20 -3.20
CA GLU A 34 4.81 -6.03 -2.43
C GLU A 34 5.13 -4.74 -3.18
N ILE A 35 6.30 -4.68 -3.84
CA ILE A 35 6.67 -3.58 -4.73
C ILE A 35 5.70 -3.50 -5.91
N ALA A 36 5.28 -4.64 -6.48
CA ALA A 36 4.30 -4.66 -7.57
C ALA A 36 2.96 -4.05 -7.15
N VAL A 37 2.47 -4.33 -5.92
CA VAL A 37 1.27 -3.69 -5.38
C VAL A 37 1.43 -2.17 -5.25
N LEU A 38 2.60 -1.69 -4.79
CA LEU A 38 2.85 -0.25 -4.69
C LEU A 38 2.98 0.42 -6.06
N ARG A 39 3.53 -0.29 -7.06
CA ARG A 39 3.65 0.16 -8.46
C ARG A 39 2.29 0.46 -9.08
N GLU A 40 1.24 -0.28 -8.70
CA GLU A 40 -0.12 -0.06 -9.21
C GLU A 40 -0.66 1.36 -8.96
N PHE A 41 -0.30 1.98 -7.83
CA PHE A 41 -0.68 3.36 -7.56
C PHE A 41 -0.04 4.34 -8.55
N LEU A 42 1.17 4.04 -9.04
CA LEU A 42 1.84 4.85 -10.05
C LEU A 42 1.32 4.54 -11.46
N LEU A 43 1.12 3.26 -11.79
CA LEU A 43 0.57 2.83 -13.08
C LEU A 43 -0.82 3.43 -13.33
N GLN A 44 -1.70 3.38 -12.34
CA GLN A 44 -3.07 3.86 -12.46
C GLN A 44 -3.20 5.36 -12.21
N GLY A 45 -2.16 6.01 -11.65
CA GLY A 45 -2.18 7.44 -11.31
C GLY A 45 -3.20 7.80 -10.23
N GLN A 46 -3.56 6.84 -9.36
CA GLN A 46 -4.58 7.01 -8.32
C GLN A 46 -3.94 7.01 -6.92
N ASN A 47 -4.55 7.75 -6.00
CA ASN A 47 -4.15 7.75 -4.58
C ASN A 47 -4.83 6.64 -3.78
N THR A 48 -5.97 6.15 -4.26
CA THR A 48 -6.78 5.12 -3.62
C THR A 48 -7.15 4.10 -4.66
N LEU A 49 -6.99 2.82 -4.35
CA LEU A 49 -7.31 1.69 -5.22
C LEU A 49 -8.25 0.73 -4.51
N GLN A 50 -9.06 -0.01 -5.27
CA GLN A 50 -9.83 -1.13 -4.75
C GLN A 50 -8.95 -2.38 -4.74
N MET A 51 -8.75 -2.98 -3.57
CA MET A 51 -7.92 -4.17 -3.40
C MET A 51 -8.61 -5.20 -2.50
N PRO A 52 -8.41 -6.51 -2.73
CA PRO A 52 -8.88 -7.55 -1.83
C PRO A 52 -8.05 -7.53 -0.54
N ILE A 53 -8.66 -7.22 0.61
CA ILE A 53 -7.94 -7.13 1.89
C ILE A 53 -7.56 -8.48 2.49
N ASP A 54 -8.14 -9.55 1.95
CA ASP A 54 -7.88 -10.94 2.28
C ASP A 54 -6.80 -11.58 1.39
N ASP A 55 -6.29 -10.86 0.38
CA ASP A 55 -5.07 -11.25 -0.33
C ASP A 55 -3.86 -11.12 0.61
N PRO A 56 -2.97 -12.14 0.67
CA PRO A 56 -1.88 -12.17 1.64
C PRO A 56 -0.87 -11.02 1.46
N VAL A 57 -0.62 -10.55 0.23
CA VAL A 57 0.31 -9.44 -0.02
C VAL A 57 -0.33 -8.13 0.45
N VAL A 58 -1.60 -7.91 0.12
CA VAL A 58 -2.35 -6.71 0.55
C VAL A 58 -2.49 -6.69 2.08
N ALA A 59 -2.88 -7.81 2.70
CA ALA A 59 -2.98 -7.95 4.15
C ALA A 59 -1.64 -7.71 4.85
N GLY A 60 -0.54 -8.22 4.28
CA GLY A 60 0.82 -7.98 4.76
C GLY A 60 1.19 -6.50 4.76
N LEU A 61 0.91 -5.79 3.67
CA LEU A 61 1.16 -4.35 3.55
C LEU A 61 0.28 -3.50 4.50
N LEU A 62 -0.98 -3.89 4.71
CA LEU A 62 -1.88 -3.28 5.69
C LEU A 62 -1.37 -3.47 7.12
N SER A 63 -0.97 -4.69 7.48
CA SER A 63 -0.49 -5.01 8.83
C SER A 63 0.82 -4.28 9.19
N ARG A 64 1.68 -4.01 8.21
CA ARG A 64 2.90 -3.19 8.35
C ARG A 64 2.61 -1.68 8.32
N GLY A 65 1.37 -1.27 8.09
CA GLY A 65 0.99 0.14 8.00
C GLY A 65 1.56 0.88 6.79
N ILE A 66 1.94 0.14 5.74
CA ILE A 66 2.39 0.70 4.46
C ILE A 66 1.18 1.07 3.62
N LEU A 67 0.16 0.22 3.65
CA LEU A 67 -1.17 0.52 3.15
C LEU A 67 -2.12 0.85 4.31
N GLU A 68 -3.14 1.64 4.02
CA GLU A 68 -4.19 2.04 4.95
C GLU A 68 -5.55 1.86 4.28
N GLN A 69 -6.51 1.26 4.99
CA GLN A 69 -7.90 1.17 4.54
C GLN A 69 -8.57 2.53 4.62
N VAL A 70 -9.30 2.90 3.56
CA VAL A 70 -10.06 4.17 3.49
C VAL A 70 -11.54 3.85 3.55
N GLY A 71 -12.22 4.37 4.58
CA GLY A 71 -13.63 4.10 4.80
C GLY A 71 -13.90 2.72 5.40
N GLN A 72 -15.17 2.39 5.59
CA GLN A 72 -15.61 1.17 6.29
C GLN A 72 -16.44 0.23 5.41
N LEU A 73 -16.81 0.69 4.21
CA LEU A 73 -17.66 -0.07 3.30
C LEU A 73 -16.81 -0.72 2.22
N GLY A 74 -16.89 -2.04 2.16
CA GLY A 74 -16.37 -2.85 1.06
C GLY A 74 -17.48 -3.66 0.43
N HIS A 75 -17.10 -4.49 -0.53
CA HIS A 75 -18.01 -5.45 -1.14
C HIS A 75 -17.31 -6.79 -1.36
N GLN A 76 -18.08 -7.87 -1.26
CA GLN A 76 -17.60 -9.20 -1.61
C GLN A 76 -17.54 -9.33 -3.13
N SER A 77 -16.42 -9.84 -3.64
CA SER A 77 -16.21 -10.13 -5.06
C SER A 77 -15.79 -11.60 -5.24
N ARG A 78 -15.50 -12.00 -6.49
CA ARG A 78 -14.98 -13.35 -6.79
C ARG A 78 -13.55 -13.56 -6.31
N ILE A 79 -12.80 -12.49 -6.11
CA ILE A 79 -11.36 -12.51 -5.79
C ILE A 79 -11.07 -12.14 -4.33
N GLY A 80 -12.11 -11.83 -3.54
CA GLY A 80 -11.97 -11.47 -2.14
C GLY A 80 -12.88 -10.32 -1.71
N ILE A 81 -12.62 -9.80 -0.51
CA ILE A 81 -13.31 -8.66 0.09
C ILE A 81 -12.63 -7.38 -0.39
N MET A 82 -13.26 -6.71 -1.35
CA MET A 82 -12.71 -5.50 -1.96
C MET A 82 -12.96 -4.29 -1.06
N MET A 83 -11.88 -3.60 -0.70
CA MET A 83 -11.91 -2.34 0.03
C MET A 83 -11.11 -1.26 -0.69
N SER A 84 -11.50 -0.01 -0.45
CA SER A 84 -10.67 1.14 -0.80
C SER A 84 -9.43 1.18 0.10
N VAL A 85 -8.26 1.20 -0.52
CA VAL A 85 -6.95 1.20 0.16
C VAL A 85 -6.08 2.32 -0.42
N THR A 86 -5.32 3.00 0.44
CA THR A 86 -4.35 4.03 0.07
C THR A 86 -2.96 3.70 0.63
N ILE A 87 -1.92 4.35 0.10
CA ILE A 87 -0.58 4.29 0.71
C ILE A 87 -0.55 5.22 1.91
N SER A 88 0.00 4.73 3.03
CA SER A 88 0.14 5.52 4.25
C SER A 88 0.88 6.84 3.97
N SER A 89 0.33 7.93 4.51
CA SER A 89 0.96 9.25 4.47
C SER A 89 2.39 9.27 5.00
N THR A 90 2.77 8.29 5.83
CA THR A 90 4.12 8.18 6.42
C THR A 90 5.19 7.81 5.39
N VAL A 91 4.82 7.04 4.37
CA VAL A 91 5.74 6.45 3.36
C VAL A 91 5.35 6.81 1.93
N ARG A 92 4.28 7.59 1.71
CA ARG A 92 3.83 8.00 0.38
C ARG A 92 4.92 8.69 -0.44
N ASP A 93 5.75 9.52 0.21
CA ASP A 93 6.89 10.21 -0.40
C ASP A 93 8.01 9.26 -0.84
N MET A 94 8.04 8.03 -0.31
CA MET A 94 9.02 7.01 -0.66
C MET A 94 8.61 6.20 -1.88
N VAL A 95 7.31 6.08 -2.18
CA VAL A 95 6.78 5.38 -3.36
C VAL A 95 6.97 6.24 -4.60
N THR A 96 8.19 6.20 -5.15
CA THR A 96 8.63 6.97 -6.31
C THR A 96 8.89 6.04 -7.51
N PRO A 97 8.99 6.58 -8.75
CA PRO A 97 9.41 5.77 -9.91
C PRO A 97 10.70 4.98 -9.63
N ARG A 98 11.72 5.63 -9.06
CA ARG A 98 12.98 4.97 -8.69
C ARG A 98 12.77 3.83 -7.68
N PHE A 99 11.90 4.01 -6.70
CA PHE A 99 11.62 2.98 -5.70
C PHE A 99 11.01 1.72 -6.31
N VAL A 100 10.11 1.86 -7.29
CA VAL A 100 9.45 0.72 -7.95
C VAL A 100 10.26 0.11 -9.11
N GLY A 101 11.50 0.58 -9.31
CA GLY A 101 12.43 0.08 -10.32
C GLY A 101 12.43 0.85 -11.65
N TRP A 102 11.76 2.00 -11.73
CA TRP A 102 11.70 2.84 -12.93
C TRP A 102 12.74 3.94 -12.95
N SER A 103 13.02 4.48 -14.15
CA SER A 103 13.82 5.70 -14.30
C SER A 103 13.03 6.95 -13.86
N GLU A 104 13.68 8.10 -13.70
CA GLU A 104 12.98 9.36 -13.37
C GLU A 104 11.98 9.77 -14.44
N GLY A 105 12.21 9.39 -15.70
CA GLY A 105 11.27 9.60 -16.80
C GLY A 105 10.13 8.58 -16.86
N GLY A 106 10.06 7.64 -15.90
CA GLY A 106 9.14 6.50 -15.91
C GLY A 106 9.75 5.21 -16.48
N PRO A 107 8.93 4.16 -16.66
CA PRO A 107 9.38 2.90 -17.26
C PRO A 107 9.64 3.06 -18.76
N THR A 108 10.58 2.28 -19.29
CA THR A 108 10.68 2.05 -20.74
C THR A 108 9.46 1.27 -21.23
N ARG A 109 9.23 1.20 -22.55
CA ARG A 109 8.10 0.45 -23.12
C ARG A 109 8.20 -1.05 -22.80
N GLU A 110 9.41 -1.59 -22.86
CA GLU A 110 9.70 -2.99 -22.57
C GLU A 110 9.46 -3.31 -21.10
N GLN A 111 9.95 -2.46 -20.19
CA GLN A 111 9.68 -2.60 -18.75
C GLN A 111 8.20 -2.44 -18.42
N LEU A 112 7.51 -1.47 -19.03
CA LEU A 112 6.09 -1.30 -18.82
C LEU A 112 5.32 -2.55 -19.26
N LYS A 113 5.69 -3.16 -20.38
CA LYS A 113 5.09 -4.41 -20.83
C LYS A 113 5.32 -5.54 -19.82
N GLU A 114 6.54 -5.71 -19.35
CA GLU A 114 6.89 -6.70 -18.33
C GLU A 114 6.11 -6.47 -17.02
N ASP A 115 6.00 -5.23 -16.57
CA ASP A 115 5.24 -4.86 -15.38
C ASP A 115 3.75 -5.16 -15.54
N LEU A 116 3.18 -4.86 -16.71
CA LEU A 116 1.78 -5.18 -17.03
C LEU A 116 1.54 -6.70 -17.08
N GLU A 117 2.51 -7.45 -17.60
CA GLU A 117 2.48 -8.92 -17.60
C GLU A 117 2.63 -9.47 -16.19
N ASN A 118 3.34 -8.80 -15.28
CA ASN A 118 3.60 -9.21 -13.90
C ASN A 118 2.72 -8.54 -12.82
N ARG A 119 1.61 -7.89 -13.21
CA ARG A 119 0.67 -7.27 -12.24
C ARG A 119 0.13 -8.29 -11.23
N PRO A 120 -0.23 -7.86 -10.02
CA PRO A 120 -0.98 -8.70 -9.09
C PRO A 120 -2.25 -9.28 -9.74
N ASP A 121 -2.55 -10.56 -9.49
CA ASP A 121 -3.62 -11.29 -10.18
C ASP A 121 -4.99 -10.62 -10.07
N PHE A 122 -5.26 -9.98 -8.92
CA PHE A 122 -6.50 -9.26 -8.67
C PHE A 122 -6.67 -7.99 -9.52
N PHE A 123 -5.61 -7.44 -10.10
CA PHE A 123 -5.68 -6.36 -11.10
C PHE A 123 -5.74 -6.88 -12.53
N ARG A 124 -5.29 -8.12 -12.79
CA ARG A 124 -5.43 -8.74 -14.12
C ARG A 124 -6.86 -9.17 -14.41
N THR A 125 -7.58 -9.62 -13.38
CA THR A 125 -8.95 -10.15 -13.50
C THR A 125 -10.03 -9.07 -13.54
N HIS A 126 -9.73 -7.85 -13.08
CA HIS A 126 -10.60 -6.68 -13.23
C HIS A 126 -9.94 -5.67 -14.16
N GLY A 127 -10.53 -5.43 -15.33
CA GLY A 127 -10.13 -4.36 -16.23
C GLY A 127 -10.34 -2.98 -15.60
N SER A 128 -9.35 -2.51 -14.83
CA SER A 128 -9.10 -1.10 -14.66
C SER A 128 -7.97 -0.74 -15.63
N ILE A 129 -8.40 0.01 -16.65
CA ILE A 129 -7.74 0.59 -17.83
C ILE A 129 -6.20 0.52 -17.81
#